data_AF-A0A7K0U7T0-F1
#
_entry.id   AF-A0A7K0U7T0-F1
#
_cell.length_a   1.000
_cell.length_b   1.000
_cell.length_c   1.000
_cell.angle_alpha   90.00
_cell.angle_beta   90.00
_cell.angle_gamma   90.00
#
_symmetry.space_group_name_H-M   'P 1'
#
loop_
_entity.id
_entity.type
_entity.pdbx_description
1 polymer ?
#
loop_
_entity_poly.entity_id
_entity_poly.type
_entity_poly.pdbx_seq_one_letter_code
_entity_poly.pdbx_strand_id
1 'polypeptide(L)'
;MSRDLQGFEGTGSLLRLSFRRDRIRIPIWISLLVTIVYVSSRAVADIYPTQASRLAAANAINDSSALLAMFGRIYDPTSIGAIGLVKLIAFGAAGVAVLSGLITIRHSRAEEESGRLDLIGAAVVGRKSALTAALLTSVVTSIALGFMASLALMAADLPVSGSLAFGAAWAGAGIAFAGIAAIAAQISRSSRGATG
;
A
#
# COMPACT_ATOMS: atom_id res chain seq x y z
N MET A 1 -34.80 -9.67 1.70
CA MET A 1 -33.72 -8.70 1.38
C MET A 1 -33.21 -7.91 2.60
N SER A 2 -33.90 -7.88 3.75
CA SER A 2 -33.50 -7.11 4.93
C SER A 2 -32.53 -7.82 5.90
N ARG A 3 -32.35 -9.15 5.82
CA ARG A 3 -31.45 -9.91 6.72
C ARG A 3 -29.96 -9.80 6.35
N ASP A 4 -29.63 -9.52 5.09
CA ASP A 4 -28.23 -9.49 4.64
C ASP A 4 -27.47 -8.21 5.05
N LEU A 5 -28.20 -7.10 5.27
CA LEU A 5 -27.61 -5.83 5.70
C LEU A 5 -27.33 -5.78 7.22
N GLN A 6 -28.01 -6.59 8.02
CA GLN A 6 -27.81 -6.67 9.48
C GLN A 6 -26.36 -7.03 9.86
N GLY A 7 -25.60 -7.64 8.93
CA GLY A 7 -24.18 -7.97 9.12
C GLY A 7 -23.21 -6.80 8.97
N PHE A 8 -23.62 -5.69 8.34
CA PHE A 8 -22.75 -4.55 7.97
C PHE A 8 -23.14 -3.23 8.65
N GLU A 9 -24.15 -3.25 9.51
CA GLU A 9 -24.54 -2.07 10.29
C GLU A 9 -23.33 -1.57 11.11
N GLY A 10 -23.14 -0.25 11.15
CA GLY A 10 -22.01 0.38 11.84
C GLY A 10 -20.70 0.48 11.05
N THR A 11 -20.57 -0.12 9.85
CA THR A 11 -19.34 -0.05 9.04
C THR A 11 -18.90 1.38 8.75
N GLY A 12 -19.83 2.29 8.40
CA GLY A 12 -19.49 3.69 8.13
C GLY A 12 -18.92 4.43 9.36
N SER A 13 -19.49 4.17 10.54
CA SER A 13 -19.00 4.74 11.80
C SER A 13 -17.61 4.20 12.16
N LEU A 14 -17.39 2.89 11.98
CA LEU A 14 -16.10 2.25 12.21
C LEU A 14 -15.04 2.75 11.21
N LEU A 15 -15.38 2.88 9.93
CA LEU A 15 -14.50 3.43 8.90
C LEU A 15 -14.06 4.87 9.26
N ARG A 16 -15.01 5.73 9.64
CA ARG A 16 -14.71 7.10 10.09
C ARG A 16 -13.83 7.10 11.33
N LEU A 17 -14.07 6.19 12.26
CA LEU A 17 -13.26 6.03 13.46
C LEU A 17 -11.83 5.56 13.13
N SER A 18 -11.67 4.59 12.23
CA SER A 18 -10.37 4.10 11.77
C SER A 18 -9.53 5.23 11.19
N PHE A 19 -10.08 6.03 10.28
CA PHE A 19 -9.39 7.21 9.75
C PHE A 19 -9.10 8.27 10.82
N ARG A 20 -10.00 8.49 11.77
CA ARG A 20 -9.77 9.43 12.88
C ARG A 20 -8.62 8.96 13.78
N ARG A 21 -8.51 7.66 14.05
CA ARG A 21 -7.45 7.06 14.86
C ARG A 21 -6.10 7.06 14.16
N ASP A 22 -6.09 6.80 12.85
CA ASP A 22 -4.88 6.76 12.05
C ASP A 22 -4.57 8.07 11.29
N ARG A 23 -5.22 9.18 11.67
CA ARG A 23 -5.03 10.52 11.07
C ARG A 23 -3.60 11.06 11.09
N ILE A 24 -2.73 10.48 11.91
CA ILE A 24 -1.30 10.82 11.96
C ILE A 24 -0.49 9.76 11.22
N ARG A 25 -0.76 8.47 11.50
CA ARG A 25 0.00 7.35 10.92
C ARG A 25 -0.15 7.25 9.42
N ILE A 26 -1.38 7.27 8.90
CA ILE A 26 -1.63 7.16 7.45
C ILE A 26 -0.96 8.30 6.69
N PRO A 27 -1.15 9.59 7.06
CA PRO A 27 -0.47 10.68 6.36
C PRO A 27 1.05 10.62 6.48
N ILE A 28 1.62 10.22 7.62
CA ILE A 28 3.08 10.05 7.74
C ILE A 28 3.59 9.00 6.75
N TRP A 29 2.94 7.84 6.69
CA TRP A 29 3.33 6.77 5.75
C TRP A 29 3.20 7.22 4.29
N ILE A 30 2.09 7.88 3.94
CA ILE A 30 1.88 8.41 2.60
C ILE A 30 2.96 9.43 2.27
N SER A 31 3.16 10.44 3.11
CA SER A 31 4.16 11.47 2.91
C SER A 31 5.56 10.90 2.78
N LEU A 32 5.93 9.93 3.63
CA LEU A 32 7.24 9.28 3.59
C LEU A 32 7.47 8.58 2.24
N LEU A 33 6.55 7.69 1.84
CA LEU A 33 6.71 6.91 0.62
C LEU A 33 6.64 7.78 -0.64
N VAL A 34 5.74 8.77 -0.67
CA VAL A 34 5.60 9.73 -1.77
C VAL A 34 6.85 10.62 -1.88
N THR A 35 7.40 11.07 -0.75
CA THR A 35 8.65 11.85 -0.74
C THR A 35 9.82 11.04 -1.28
N ILE A 36 9.94 9.77 -0.87
CA ILE A 36 10.97 8.87 -1.39
C ILE A 36 10.84 8.71 -2.91
N VAL A 37 9.63 8.51 -3.43
CA VAL A 37 9.36 8.41 -4.87
C VAL A 37 9.78 9.68 -5.61
N TYR A 38 9.38 10.85 -5.11
CA TYR A 38 9.72 12.13 -5.71
C TYR A 38 11.24 12.37 -5.73
N VAL A 39 11.91 12.16 -4.58
CA VAL A 39 13.36 12.37 -4.46
C VAL A 39 14.13 11.37 -5.33
N SER A 40 13.76 10.09 -5.31
CA SER A 40 14.43 9.07 -6.13
C SER A 40 14.29 9.32 -7.62
N SER A 41 13.12 9.75 -8.09
CA SER A 41 12.92 10.06 -9.52
C SER A 41 13.75 11.25 -10.00
N ARG A 42 13.87 12.32 -9.18
CA ARG A 42 14.73 13.48 -9.47
C ARG A 42 16.21 13.14 -9.46
N ALA A 43 16.67 12.34 -8.48
CA ALA A 43 18.08 12.04 -8.29
C ALA A 43 18.72 11.26 -9.46
N VAL A 44 17.93 10.55 -10.26
CA VAL A 44 18.45 9.68 -11.33
C VAL A 44 19.04 10.47 -12.47
N ALA A 45 18.49 11.65 -12.78
CA ALA A 45 19.05 12.53 -13.80
C ALA A 45 20.45 13.02 -13.41
N ASP A 46 20.67 13.28 -12.11
CA ASP A 46 21.96 13.74 -11.58
C ASP A 46 22.98 12.60 -11.50
N ILE A 47 22.55 11.40 -11.09
CA ILE A 47 23.43 10.22 -10.95
C ILE A 47 23.78 9.62 -12.32
N TYR A 48 22.85 9.63 -13.27
CA TYR A 48 23.01 9.04 -14.61
C TYR A 48 22.75 10.08 -15.73
N PRO A 49 23.63 11.09 -15.85
CA PRO A 49 23.38 12.21 -16.77
C PRO A 49 23.51 11.83 -18.24
N THR A 50 24.33 10.81 -18.56
CA THR A 50 24.57 10.38 -19.95
C THR A 50 23.71 9.18 -20.32
N GLN A 51 23.43 9.01 -21.61
CA GLN A 51 22.74 7.80 -22.08
C GLN A 51 23.57 6.53 -21.83
N ALA A 52 24.90 6.63 -21.98
CA ALA A 52 25.82 5.52 -21.72
C ALA A 52 25.76 5.06 -20.25
N SER A 53 25.70 5.98 -19.29
CA SER A 53 25.61 5.60 -17.86
C SER A 53 24.26 4.98 -17.52
N ARG A 54 23.17 5.44 -18.14
CA ARG A 54 21.84 4.83 -18.03
C ARG A 54 21.80 3.40 -18.59
N LEU A 55 22.35 3.19 -19.78
CA LEU A 55 22.45 1.87 -20.40
C LEU A 55 23.28 0.90 -19.53
N ALA A 56 24.43 1.37 -19.01
CA ALA A 56 25.26 0.57 -18.12
C ALA A 56 24.52 0.18 -16.83
N ALA A 57 23.77 1.12 -16.23
CA ALA A 57 22.97 0.85 -15.03
C ALA A 57 21.85 -0.16 -15.28
N ALA A 58 21.13 -0.02 -16.39
CA ALA A 58 20.07 -0.95 -16.75
C ALA A 58 20.61 -2.35 -17.06
N ASN A 59 21.74 -2.46 -17.77
CA ASN A 59 22.39 -3.74 -18.05
C ASN A 59 22.92 -4.41 -16.78
N ALA A 60 23.51 -3.65 -15.85
CA ALA A 60 23.95 -4.19 -14.57
C ALA A 60 22.81 -4.86 -13.78
N ILE A 61 21.58 -4.36 -13.90
CA ILE A 61 20.39 -4.98 -13.31
C ILE A 61 19.92 -6.17 -14.15
N ASN A 62 19.81 -6.00 -15.46
CA ASN A 62 19.28 -7.03 -16.37
C ASN A 62 20.21 -8.24 -16.54
N ASP A 63 21.51 -8.10 -16.30
CA ASP A 63 22.49 -9.19 -16.43
C ASP A 63 22.62 -10.00 -15.13
N SER A 64 22.04 -9.51 -14.03
CA SER A 64 21.96 -10.24 -12.77
C SER A 64 20.64 -10.98 -12.64
N SER A 65 20.69 -12.32 -12.64
CA SER A 65 19.50 -13.16 -12.43
C SER A 65 18.78 -12.87 -11.12
N ALA A 66 19.52 -12.57 -10.06
CA ALA A 66 18.96 -12.19 -8.76
C ALA A 66 18.22 -10.85 -8.81
N LEU A 67 18.80 -9.82 -9.45
CA LEU A 67 18.17 -8.51 -9.55
C LEU A 67 16.96 -8.54 -10.50
N LEU A 68 17.03 -9.32 -11.60
CA LEU A 68 15.88 -9.60 -12.45
C LEU A 68 14.73 -10.25 -11.67
N ALA A 69 15.02 -11.26 -10.84
CA ALA A 69 14.00 -11.93 -10.03
C ALA A 69 13.37 -10.99 -9.00
N MET A 70 14.15 -10.07 -8.43
CA MET A 70 13.66 -9.12 -7.41
C MET A 70 12.89 -7.93 -7.98
N PHE A 71 13.38 -7.34 -9.07
CA PHE A 71 12.88 -6.05 -9.55
C PHE A 71 12.22 -6.11 -10.93
N GLY A 72 12.31 -7.25 -11.60
CA GLY A 72 11.89 -7.40 -12.99
C GLY A 72 12.91 -6.82 -13.96
N ARG A 73 12.63 -7.02 -15.26
CA ARG A 73 13.48 -6.55 -16.36
C ARG A 73 13.22 -5.08 -16.64
N ILE A 74 14.30 -4.31 -16.81
CA ILE A 74 14.22 -2.96 -17.40
C ILE A 74 14.11 -3.12 -18.91
N TYR A 75 12.93 -2.85 -19.45
CA TYR A 75 12.66 -2.97 -20.89
C TYR A 75 13.15 -1.76 -21.70
N ASP A 76 13.05 -0.56 -21.13
CA ASP A 76 13.61 0.66 -21.72
C ASP A 76 14.80 1.14 -20.87
N PRO A 77 16.03 0.78 -21.27
CA PRO A 77 17.25 1.13 -20.54
C PRO A 77 17.66 2.60 -20.71
N THR A 78 16.95 3.38 -21.54
CA THR A 78 17.17 4.82 -21.68
C THR A 78 16.27 5.65 -20.75
N SER A 79 15.24 5.04 -20.18
CA SER A 79 14.26 5.71 -19.34
C SER A 79 14.80 6.02 -17.94
N ILE A 80 14.71 7.30 -17.56
CA ILE A 80 15.02 7.79 -16.20
C ILE A 80 14.11 7.12 -15.18
N GLY A 81 12.81 7.02 -15.48
CA GLY A 81 11.84 6.39 -14.58
C GLY A 81 12.11 4.89 -14.39
N ALA A 82 12.47 4.19 -15.47
CA ALA A 82 12.74 2.75 -15.38
C ALA A 82 13.94 2.45 -14.46
N ILE A 83 15.01 3.24 -14.55
CA ILE A 83 16.20 3.06 -13.71
C ILE A 83 15.95 3.55 -12.29
N GLY A 84 15.27 4.68 -12.14
CA GLY A 84 15.06 5.32 -10.84
C GLY A 84 14.09 4.63 -9.92
N LEU A 85 13.09 3.96 -10.51
CA LEU A 85 11.98 3.38 -9.75
C LEU A 85 12.08 1.87 -9.61
N VAL A 86 13.03 1.21 -10.28
CA VAL A 86 13.18 -0.26 -10.27
C VAL A 86 13.25 -0.83 -8.85
N LYS A 87 13.99 -0.19 -7.95
CA LYS A 87 14.07 -0.59 -6.54
C LYS A 87 12.79 -0.27 -5.77
N LEU A 88 12.17 0.87 -6.08
CA LEU A 88 10.95 1.32 -5.41
C LEU A 88 9.71 0.51 -5.81
N ILE A 89 9.70 -0.11 -7.00
CA ILE A 89 8.69 -1.09 -7.38
C ILE A 89 8.63 -2.22 -6.35
N ALA A 90 9.77 -2.78 -5.95
CA ALA A 90 9.78 -3.89 -4.99
C ALA A 90 9.76 -3.44 -3.52
N PHE A 91 10.72 -2.62 -3.09
CA PHE A 91 10.84 -2.23 -1.68
C PHE A 91 9.73 -1.28 -1.24
N GLY A 92 9.33 -0.38 -2.14
CA GLY A 92 8.19 0.49 -1.87
C GLY A 92 6.89 -0.30 -1.78
N ALA A 93 6.65 -1.26 -2.70
CA ALA A 93 5.50 -2.16 -2.60
C ALA A 93 5.52 -3.00 -1.31
N ALA A 94 6.68 -3.45 -0.85
CA ALA A 94 6.81 -4.10 0.45
C ALA A 94 6.41 -3.17 1.61
N GLY A 95 6.80 -1.89 1.56
CA GLY A 95 6.34 -0.88 2.51
C GLY A 95 4.82 -0.68 2.48
N VAL A 96 4.21 -0.61 1.28
CA VAL A 96 2.76 -0.52 1.10
C VAL A 96 2.05 -1.76 1.66
N ALA A 97 2.60 -2.94 1.40
CA ALA A 97 2.10 -4.21 1.90
C ALA A 97 2.08 -4.25 3.43
N VAL A 98 3.18 -3.83 4.08
CA VAL A 98 3.28 -3.73 5.54
C VAL A 98 2.23 -2.76 6.09
N LEU A 99 2.12 -1.55 5.53
CA LEU A 99 1.12 -0.58 5.95
C LEU A 99 -0.30 -1.14 5.85
N SER A 100 -0.62 -1.76 4.71
CA SER A 100 -1.95 -2.32 4.43
C SER A 100 -2.29 -3.48 5.35
N GLY A 101 -1.31 -4.34 5.64
CA GLY A 101 -1.46 -5.42 6.62
C GLY A 101 -1.69 -4.90 8.04
N LEU A 102 -0.89 -3.94 8.49
CA LEU A 102 -1.02 -3.33 9.81
C LEU A 102 -2.37 -2.63 10.02
N ILE A 103 -2.86 -1.89 9.01
CA ILE A 103 -4.20 -1.27 9.04
C ILE A 103 -5.27 -2.36 9.15
N THR A 104 -5.19 -3.38 8.30
CA THR A 104 -6.20 -4.43 8.23
C THR A 104 -6.31 -5.21 9.55
N ILE A 105 -5.17 -5.66 10.11
CA ILE A 105 -5.14 -6.42 11.36
C ILE A 105 -5.59 -5.54 12.55
N ARG A 106 -5.11 -4.29 12.63
CA ARG A 106 -5.45 -3.37 13.72
C ARG A 106 -6.95 -3.07 13.80
N HIS A 107 -7.61 -2.86 12.67
CA HIS A 107 -9.02 -2.45 12.66
C HIS A 107 -10.00 -3.62 12.52
N SER A 108 -9.51 -4.86 12.44
CA SER A 108 -10.34 -6.08 12.50
C SER A 108 -10.14 -6.81 13.84
N ARG A 109 -9.07 -7.60 13.98
CA ARG A 109 -8.87 -8.51 15.12
C ARG A 109 -8.62 -7.84 16.46
N ALA A 110 -7.92 -6.71 16.50
CA ALA A 110 -7.69 -6.01 17.77
C ALA A 110 -8.99 -5.42 18.36
N GLU A 111 -9.98 -5.11 17.52
CA GLU A 111 -11.30 -4.68 17.99
C GLU A 111 -12.14 -5.87 18.50
N GLU A 112 -11.96 -7.07 17.93
CA GLU A 112 -12.57 -8.30 18.46
C GLU A 112 -11.96 -8.73 19.81
N GLU A 113 -10.63 -8.68 19.94
CA GLU A 113 -9.91 -9.18 21.12
C GLU A 113 -10.02 -8.25 22.34
N SER A 114 -10.29 -6.96 22.13
CA SER A 114 -10.41 -5.97 23.21
C SER A 114 -11.76 -6.01 23.96
N GLY A 115 -12.66 -6.95 23.63
CA GLY A 115 -14.01 -7.04 24.23
C GLY A 115 -14.87 -5.80 23.95
N ARG A 116 -14.39 -4.86 23.13
CA ARG A 116 -15.10 -3.64 22.77
C ARG A 116 -16.34 -3.94 21.96
N LEU A 117 -16.35 -5.02 21.18
CA LEU A 117 -17.55 -5.47 20.49
C LEU A 117 -18.63 -5.99 21.45
N ASP A 118 -18.29 -6.46 22.66
CA ASP A 118 -19.30 -6.86 23.66
C ASP A 118 -19.90 -5.62 24.37
N LEU A 119 -19.10 -4.58 24.59
CA LEU A 119 -19.57 -3.29 25.14
C LEU A 119 -20.30 -2.41 24.09
N ILE A 120 -19.89 -2.50 22.82
CA ILE A 120 -20.54 -1.87 21.67
C ILE A 120 -21.68 -2.77 21.13
N GLY A 121 -21.81 -4.02 21.59
CA GLY A 121 -22.94 -4.90 21.28
C GLY A 121 -24.28 -4.38 21.83
N ALA A 122 -24.24 -3.39 22.74
CA ALA A 122 -25.38 -2.55 23.10
C ALA A 122 -25.77 -1.52 22.00
N ALA A 123 -24.95 -1.36 20.97
CA ALA A 123 -25.17 -0.56 19.77
C ALA A 123 -25.28 -1.46 18.52
N VAL A 124 -25.98 -0.97 17.50
CA VAL A 124 -26.34 -1.67 16.27
C VAL A 124 -25.11 -1.85 15.36
N VAL A 125 -24.24 -2.82 15.69
CA VAL A 125 -23.02 -3.12 14.92
C VAL A 125 -23.02 -4.59 14.48
N GLY A 126 -23.03 -4.81 13.17
CA GLY A 126 -23.10 -6.15 12.59
C GLY A 126 -21.78 -6.92 12.66
N ARG A 127 -21.83 -8.26 12.69
CA ARG A 127 -20.66 -9.15 12.86
C ARG A 127 -19.54 -8.94 11.82
N LYS A 128 -19.86 -8.48 10.60
CA LYS A 128 -18.87 -8.28 9.52
C LYS A 128 -18.34 -6.85 9.46
N SER A 129 -18.94 -5.93 10.23
CA SER A 129 -18.73 -4.50 10.07
C SER A 129 -17.28 -4.05 10.31
N ALA A 130 -16.60 -4.64 11.29
CA ALA A 130 -15.21 -4.34 11.64
C ALA A 130 -14.24 -4.76 10.53
N LEU A 131 -14.32 -6.02 10.07
CA LEU A 131 -13.48 -6.51 8.98
C LEU A 131 -13.71 -5.70 7.68
N THR A 132 -14.96 -5.38 7.37
CA THR A 132 -15.29 -4.55 6.20
C THR A 132 -14.74 -3.13 6.34
N ALA A 133 -14.86 -2.50 7.51
CA ALA A 133 -14.29 -1.17 7.76
C ALA A 133 -12.77 -1.17 7.67
N ALA A 134 -12.11 -2.22 8.19
CA ALA A 134 -10.66 -2.40 8.11
C ALA A 134 -10.18 -2.52 6.66
N LEU A 135 -10.83 -3.38 5.88
CA LEU A 135 -10.54 -3.55 4.44
C LEU A 135 -10.76 -2.25 3.67
N LEU A 136 -11.89 -1.57 3.88
CA LEU A 136 -12.17 -0.28 3.22
C LEU A 136 -11.12 0.77 3.57
N THR A 137 -10.69 0.85 4.84
CA THR A 137 -9.63 1.77 5.27
C THR A 137 -8.32 1.48 4.53
N SER A 138 -7.96 0.20 4.41
CA SER A 138 -6.74 -0.25 3.76
C SER A 138 -6.76 0.00 2.24
N VAL A 139 -7.88 -0.32 1.58
CA VAL A 139 -8.09 -0.08 0.14
C VAL A 139 -8.02 1.41 -0.19
N VAL A 140 -8.75 2.26 0.56
CA VAL A 140 -8.74 3.71 0.34
C VAL A 140 -7.33 4.28 0.59
N THR A 141 -6.63 3.81 1.62
CA THR A 141 -5.25 4.22 1.89
C THR A 141 -4.30 3.82 0.75
N SER A 142 -4.45 2.61 0.21
CA SER A 142 -3.64 2.10 -0.90
C SER A 142 -3.87 2.87 -2.20
N ILE A 143 -5.13 3.18 -2.51
CA ILE A 143 -5.51 3.99 -3.67
C ILE A 143 -4.97 5.42 -3.53
N ALA A 144 -5.17 6.04 -2.35
CA ALA A 144 -4.66 7.39 -2.08
C ALA A 144 -3.13 7.46 -2.22
N LEU A 145 -2.43 6.46 -1.69
CA LEU A 145 -0.98 6.35 -1.80
C LEU A 145 -0.53 6.19 -3.26
N GLY A 146 -1.13 5.27 -4.01
CA GLY A 146 -0.81 5.06 -5.42
C GLY A 146 -1.09 6.30 -6.27
N PHE A 147 -2.19 6.99 -5.99
CA PHE A 147 -2.54 8.25 -6.66
C PHE A 147 -1.53 9.36 -6.35
N MET A 148 -1.20 9.58 -5.08
CA MET A 148 -0.19 10.58 -4.69
C MET A 148 1.20 10.25 -5.24
N ALA A 149 1.59 8.98 -5.27
CA ALA A 149 2.85 8.54 -5.89
C ALA A 149 2.86 8.83 -7.41
N SER A 150 1.73 8.61 -8.09
CA SER A 150 1.58 8.96 -9.51
C SER A 150 1.76 10.47 -9.73
N LEU A 151 1.12 11.31 -8.90
CA LEU A 151 1.25 12.76 -8.99
C LEU A 151 2.68 13.22 -8.70
N ALA A 152 3.37 12.60 -7.74
CA ALA A 152 4.76 12.90 -7.44
C ALA A 152 5.68 12.60 -8.63
N LEU A 153 5.48 11.48 -9.33
CA LEU A 153 6.24 11.17 -10.54
C LEU A 153 5.94 12.15 -11.68
N MET A 154 4.68 12.53 -11.88
CA MET A 154 4.31 13.55 -12.87
C MET A 154 4.94 14.91 -12.53
N ALA A 155 4.96 15.29 -11.24
CA ALA A 155 5.62 16.50 -10.76
C ALA A 155 7.16 16.43 -10.87
N ALA A 156 7.71 15.24 -11.06
CA ALA A 156 9.12 15.00 -11.38
C ALA A 156 9.37 14.91 -12.90
N ASP A 157 8.42 15.34 -13.73
CA ASP A 157 8.52 15.40 -15.19
C ASP A 157 8.59 14.01 -15.87
N LEU A 158 8.11 12.96 -15.20
CA LEU A 158 8.01 11.62 -15.80
C LEU A 158 6.72 11.43 -16.63
N PRO A 159 6.72 10.54 -17.63
CA PRO A 159 5.55 10.27 -18.45
C PRO A 159 4.31 9.87 -17.63
N VAL A 160 3.15 10.41 -18.00
CA VAL A 160 1.85 10.18 -17.32
C VAL A 160 1.51 8.70 -17.26
N SER A 161 1.64 7.97 -18.37
CA SER A 161 1.31 6.54 -18.45
C SER A 161 2.14 5.69 -17.48
N GLY A 162 3.45 5.89 -17.45
CA GLY A 162 4.35 5.19 -16.54
C GLY A 162 4.11 5.55 -15.08
N SER A 163 3.80 6.82 -14.81
CA SER A 163 3.48 7.31 -13.47
C SER A 163 2.20 6.67 -12.92
N LEU A 164 1.15 6.60 -13.74
CA LEU A 164 -0.11 5.93 -13.37
C LEU A 164 0.08 4.42 -13.20
N ALA A 165 0.87 3.76 -14.06
CA ALA A 165 1.17 2.35 -13.94
C ALA A 165 1.91 2.03 -12.63
N PHE A 166 2.88 2.85 -12.24
CA PHE A 166 3.58 2.73 -10.97
C PHE A 166 2.64 2.88 -9.77
N GLY A 167 1.80 3.92 -9.78
CA GLY A 167 0.81 4.13 -8.73
C GLY A 167 -0.20 2.99 -8.62
N ALA A 168 -0.66 2.46 -9.76
CA ALA A 168 -1.56 1.32 -9.82
C ALA A 168 -0.91 0.04 -9.27
N ALA A 169 0.37 -0.19 -9.57
CA ALA A 169 1.12 -1.33 -9.03
C ALA A 169 1.22 -1.26 -7.50
N TRP A 170 1.53 -0.09 -6.93
CA TRP A 170 1.57 0.10 -5.48
C TRP A 170 0.19 -0.03 -4.83
N ALA A 171 -0.85 0.57 -5.42
CA ALA A 171 -2.22 0.43 -4.93
C ALA A 171 -2.67 -1.04 -4.97
N GLY A 172 -2.37 -1.75 -6.05
CA GLY A 172 -2.66 -3.18 -6.20
C GLY A 172 -1.95 -4.04 -5.17
N ALA A 173 -0.67 -3.78 -4.91
CA ALA A 173 0.08 -4.46 -3.86
C ALA A 173 -0.56 -4.26 -2.48
N GLY A 174 -0.95 -3.02 -2.14
CA GLY A 174 -1.64 -2.72 -0.89
C GLY A 174 -2.97 -3.45 -0.74
N ILE A 175 -3.80 -3.45 -1.80
CA ILE A 175 -5.09 -4.15 -1.82
C ILE A 175 -4.89 -5.67 -1.67
N ALA A 176 -3.92 -6.25 -2.38
CA ALA A 176 -3.63 -7.68 -2.29
C ALA A 176 -3.21 -8.08 -0.86
N PHE A 177 -2.29 -7.33 -0.25
CA PHE A 177 -1.84 -7.60 1.12
C PHE A 177 -2.89 -7.29 2.18
N ALA A 178 -3.81 -6.35 1.94
CA ALA A 178 -4.98 -6.18 2.78
C ALA A 178 -5.85 -7.45 2.78
N GLY A 179 -6.07 -8.07 1.61
CA GLY A 179 -6.76 -9.35 1.50
C GLY A 179 -6.06 -10.48 2.25
N ILE A 180 -4.75 -10.63 2.08
CA ILE A 180 -3.94 -11.63 2.81
C ILE A 180 -4.03 -11.42 4.33
N ALA A 181 -3.88 -10.17 4.78
CA ALA A 181 -3.96 -9.82 6.19
C ALA A 181 -5.36 -10.05 6.77
N ALA A 182 -6.42 -9.84 5.99
CA ALA A 182 -7.77 -10.17 6.40
C ALA A 182 -7.94 -11.69 6.62
N ILE A 183 -7.42 -12.52 5.71
CA ILE A 183 -7.44 -13.99 5.89
C ILE A 183 -6.65 -14.38 7.14
N ALA A 184 -5.44 -13.85 7.31
CA ALA A 184 -4.61 -14.09 8.49
C ALA A 184 -5.32 -13.68 9.79
N ALA A 185 -5.99 -12.53 9.81
CA ALA A 185 -6.76 -12.06 10.95
C ALA A 185 -7.92 -13.01 11.30
N GLN A 186 -8.59 -13.61 10.31
CA GLN A 186 -9.71 -14.51 10.57
C GLN A 186 -9.26 -15.87 11.15
N ILE A 187 -8.12 -16.41 10.70
CA ILE A 187 -7.61 -17.71 11.17
C ILE A 187 -6.80 -17.64 12.46
N SER A 188 -6.20 -16.49 12.77
CA SER A 188 -5.39 -16.30 13.98
C SER A 188 -6.25 -16.07 15.23
N ARG A 189 -5.79 -16.60 16.37
CA ARG A 189 -6.45 -16.45 17.68
C ARG A 189 -6.09 -15.16 18.42
N SER A 190 -5.06 -14.43 17.97
CA SER A 190 -4.65 -13.13 18.53
C SER A 190 -4.13 -12.19 17.47
N SER A 191 -4.18 -10.88 17.73
CA SER A 191 -3.64 -9.86 16.82
C SER A 191 -2.13 -10.01 16.61
N ARG A 192 -1.39 -10.43 17.66
CA ARG A 192 0.04 -10.75 17.57
C ARG A 192 0.28 -11.92 16.62
N GLY A 193 -0.45 -13.02 16.78
CA GLY A 193 -0.34 -14.18 15.89
C GLY A 193 -0.76 -13.91 14.45
N ALA A 194 -1.60 -12.90 14.19
CA ALA A 194 -1.92 -12.45 12.83
C ALA A 194 -0.82 -11.59 12.20
N THR A 195 -0.04 -10.87 13.02
CA THR A 195 1.02 -9.97 12.55
C THR A 195 2.32 -10.73 12.28
N GLY A 196 2.58 -11.81 13.03
CA GLY A 196 3.83 -12.58 13.01
C GLY A 196 4.39 -12.77 14.40
#